data_AF-A0A351ZA87-F1
#
_entry.id   AF-A0A351ZA87-F1
#
_cell.length_a   1.000
_cell.length_b   1.000
_cell.length_c   1.000
_cell.angle_alpha   90.00
_cell.angle_beta   90.00
_cell.angle_gamma   90.00
#
_symmetry.space_group_name_H-M   'P 1'
#
loop_
_entity.id
_entity.type
_entity.pdbx_description
1 polymer ?
#
loop_
_entity_poly.entity_id
_entity_poly.type
_entity_poly.pdbx_seq_one_letter_code
_entity_poly.pdbx_strand_id
1 'polypeptide(L)'
;MTLMQAFSIGEKEMISLVGAGGKTASLYALGRELSALRSGVILTTTTKIFEPEPSPFFLLFLSTELNAIKKWVTEHVHRHRCLLLARERLPNGKLEGLAPEWADEIFSMDGVSAIINEADGSAGRPLKAPRDGEPVIPQNTTLLVPLIGIDGLGCPLDEERVFRSAIASHLLNLPMGSTVTEDAIVRLVMEWVKGGPACARIVPLINKVDIPGGLEKAQKLARYLLSADPARIRRVVLGQLQHLPVVKEVVPGLWRNKRFG
;
A
#
# COMPACT_ATOMS: atom_id res chain seq x y z
N MET A 1 -13.22 10.38 9.34
CA MET A 1 -11.82 10.01 9.63
C MET A 1 -11.08 9.88 8.31
N THR A 2 -9.85 10.40 8.23
CA THR A 2 -8.98 10.33 7.05
C THR A 2 -8.09 9.09 7.09
N LEU A 3 -7.50 8.68 5.96
CA LEU A 3 -6.47 7.61 5.94
C LEU A 3 -5.26 8.00 6.79
N MET A 4 -4.85 9.28 6.74
CA MET A 4 -3.75 9.80 7.56
C MET A 4 -3.99 9.56 9.06
N GLN A 5 -5.20 9.83 9.55
CA GLN A 5 -5.59 9.59 10.93
C GLN A 5 -5.62 8.09 11.26
N ALA A 6 -6.24 7.29 10.40
CA ALA A 6 -6.40 5.84 10.60
C ALA A 6 -5.04 5.11 10.67
N PHE A 7 -4.11 5.50 9.81
CA PHE A 7 -2.74 4.97 9.79
C PHE A 7 -1.82 5.59 10.84
N SER A 8 -2.27 6.66 11.53
CA SER A 8 -1.45 7.44 12.47
C SER A 8 -0.10 7.83 11.84
N ILE A 9 -0.18 8.53 10.70
CA ILE A 9 0.99 9.02 9.97
C ILE A 9 1.74 10.05 10.83
N GLY A 10 3.04 9.82 11.06
CA GLY A 10 3.93 10.77 11.74
C GLY A 10 4.39 11.93 10.84
N GLU A 11 5.28 12.77 11.37
CA GLU A 11 5.81 13.95 10.66
C GLU A 11 6.66 13.58 9.43
N LYS A 12 7.45 12.52 9.54
CA LYS A 12 8.30 11.99 8.46
C LYS A 12 8.07 10.48 8.30
N GLU A 13 7.54 10.06 7.15
CA GLU A 13 7.17 8.67 6.91
C GLU A 13 7.51 8.20 5.50
N MET A 14 8.11 7.02 5.37
CA MET A 14 8.19 6.26 4.13
C MET A 14 7.16 5.14 4.17
N ILE A 15 6.18 5.24 3.29
CA ILE A 15 4.95 4.45 3.32
C ILE A 15 4.96 3.52 2.11
N SER A 16 5.06 2.22 2.33
CA SER A 16 5.02 1.22 1.27
C SER A 16 3.66 0.54 1.23
N LEU A 17 2.99 0.62 0.08
CA LEU A 17 1.73 -0.05 -0.21
C LEU A 17 2.01 -1.37 -0.93
N VAL A 18 1.59 -2.49 -0.35
CA VAL A 18 1.80 -3.85 -0.89
C VAL A 18 0.48 -4.59 -1.03
N GLY A 19 0.47 -5.68 -1.78
CA GLY A 19 -0.73 -6.50 -1.96
C GLY A 19 -1.60 -6.03 -3.10
N ALA A 20 -2.91 -5.89 -2.88
CA ALA A 20 -3.89 -5.73 -3.96
C ALA A 20 -5.15 -4.97 -3.50
N GLY A 21 -6.13 -4.77 -4.38
CA GLY A 21 -7.41 -4.17 -3.96
C GLY A 21 -7.42 -2.65 -3.81
N GLY A 22 -6.60 -1.92 -4.57
CA GLY A 22 -6.69 -0.46 -4.68
C GLY A 22 -5.44 0.32 -4.24
N LYS A 23 -4.24 -0.22 -4.49
CA LYS A 23 -2.96 0.42 -4.12
C LYS A 23 -2.79 1.78 -4.75
N THR A 24 -2.93 1.86 -6.07
CA THR A 24 -2.84 3.14 -6.79
C THR A 24 -3.87 4.16 -6.30
N ALA A 25 -5.11 3.73 -6.03
CA ALA A 25 -6.13 4.60 -5.46
C ALA A 25 -5.77 5.10 -4.05
N SER A 26 -5.19 4.22 -3.21
CA SER A 26 -4.73 4.57 -1.87
C SER A 26 -3.54 5.53 -1.91
N LEU A 27 -2.61 5.33 -2.84
CA LEU A 27 -1.46 6.19 -3.07
C LEU A 27 -1.91 7.63 -3.34
N TYR A 28 -2.86 7.81 -4.27
CA TYR A 28 -3.39 9.15 -4.57
C TYR A 28 -4.29 9.70 -3.46
N ALA A 29 -5.10 8.87 -2.80
CA ALA A 29 -5.96 9.31 -1.70
C ALA A 29 -5.13 9.82 -0.51
N LEU A 30 -4.14 9.02 -0.07
CA LEU A 30 -3.24 9.40 1.01
C LEU A 30 -2.36 10.59 0.62
N GLY A 31 -1.88 10.62 -0.62
CA GLY A 31 -1.13 11.75 -1.16
C GLY A 31 -1.90 13.07 -1.05
N ARG A 32 -3.19 13.08 -1.44
CA ARG A 32 -4.06 14.25 -1.34
C ARG A 32 -4.28 14.69 0.11
N GLU A 33 -4.54 13.75 1.00
CA GLU A 33 -4.73 14.07 2.42
C GLU A 33 -3.48 14.66 3.05
N LEU A 34 -2.30 14.10 2.78
CA LEU A 34 -1.03 14.60 3.31
C LEU A 34 -0.66 15.95 2.69
N SER A 35 -0.78 16.08 1.37
CA SER A 35 -0.42 17.32 0.69
C SER A 35 -1.34 18.45 1.10
N ALA A 36 -2.59 18.19 1.52
CA ALA A 36 -3.49 19.23 2.03
C ALA A 36 -3.01 19.84 3.36
N LEU A 37 -2.19 19.13 4.13
CA LEU A 37 -1.74 19.54 5.47
C LEU A 37 -0.27 19.94 5.54
N ARG A 38 0.57 19.38 4.66
CA ARG A 38 2.01 19.70 4.63
C ARG A 38 2.61 19.66 3.22
N SER A 39 3.82 20.19 3.08
CA SER A 39 4.64 20.10 1.87
C SER A 39 5.58 18.89 1.95
N GLY A 40 6.30 18.61 0.87
CA GLY A 40 7.27 17.51 0.85
C GLY A 40 6.67 16.11 0.74
N VAL A 41 5.47 16.01 0.14
CA VAL A 41 4.86 14.71 -0.17
C VAL A 41 5.34 14.27 -1.54
N ILE A 42 5.84 13.04 -1.62
CA ILE A 42 6.29 12.41 -2.86
C ILE A 42 5.49 11.13 -3.07
N LEU A 43 4.99 10.98 -4.28
CA LEU A 43 4.36 9.78 -4.79
C LEU A 43 5.34 9.07 -5.72
N THR A 44 5.43 7.76 -5.60
CA THR A 44 6.28 6.93 -6.46
C THR A 44 5.78 5.49 -6.50
N THR A 45 6.41 4.69 -7.32
CA THR A 45 6.30 3.24 -7.30
C THR A 45 7.70 2.64 -7.45
N THR A 46 7.94 1.44 -6.91
CA THR A 46 9.12 0.62 -7.24
C THR A 46 8.82 -0.40 -8.33
N THR A 47 7.60 -0.38 -8.89
CA THR A 47 7.17 -1.24 -9.98
C THR A 47 6.62 -0.43 -11.15
N LYS A 48 5.38 -0.70 -11.59
CA LYS A 48 4.76 -0.01 -12.73
C LYS A 48 3.36 0.41 -12.32
N ILE A 49 3.07 1.69 -12.43
CA ILE A 49 1.72 2.24 -12.24
C ILE A 49 1.19 2.72 -13.58
N PHE A 50 -0.13 2.70 -13.76
CA PHE A 50 -0.72 3.45 -14.86
C PHE A 50 -0.45 4.94 -14.64
N GLU A 51 -0.07 5.61 -15.71
CA GLU A 51 0.10 7.05 -15.65
C GLU A 51 -1.24 7.70 -15.29
N PRO A 52 -1.28 8.54 -14.25
CA PRO A 52 -2.49 9.27 -13.92
C PRO A 52 -2.75 10.36 -14.96
N GLU A 53 -4.03 10.69 -15.14
CA GLU A 53 -4.39 11.92 -15.86
C GLU A 53 -3.71 13.14 -15.23
N PRO A 54 -3.29 14.14 -16.04
CA PRO A 54 -2.72 15.37 -15.53
C PRO A 54 -3.60 16.00 -14.46
N SER A 55 -2.99 16.39 -13.34
CA SER A 55 -3.72 16.91 -12.20
C SER A 55 -2.95 18.07 -11.56
N PRO A 56 -3.63 19.16 -11.13
CA PRO A 56 -2.97 20.23 -10.36
C PRO A 56 -2.51 19.75 -8.97
N PHE A 57 -2.94 18.55 -8.56
CA PHE A 57 -2.59 17.94 -7.28
C PHE A 57 -1.09 17.60 -7.18
N PHE A 58 -0.45 17.13 -8.25
CA PHE A 58 0.96 16.76 -8.23
C PHE A 58 1.70 17.32 -9.45
N LEU A 59 3.02 17.46 -9.32
CA LEU A 59 3.90 17.72 -10.45
C LEU A 59 4.68 16.44 -10.80
N LEU A 60 4.51 15.94 -12.04
CA LEU A 60 5.17 14.74 -12.53
C LEU A 60 6.57 15.08 -13.06
N PHE A 61 7.57 14.30 -12.63
CA PHE A 61 8.92 14.35 -13.20
C PHE A 61 9.42 12.94 -13.53
N LEU A 62 10.03 12.81 -14.71
CA LEU A 62 10.58 11.56 -15.23
C LEU A 62 12.08 11.71 -15.47
N SER A 63 12.88 10.80 -14.94
CA SER A 63 14.29 10.71 -15.29
C SER A 63 14.88 9.34 -14.96
N THR A 64 15.69 8.82 -15.86
CA THR A 64 16.50 7.62 -15.66
C THR A 64 17.79 7.88 -14.88
N GLU A 65 17.99 9.09 -14.35
CA GLU A 65 19.16 9.49 -13.57
C GLU A 65 18.77 10.00 -12.17
N LEU A 66 19.29 9.34 -11.13
CA LEU A 66 19.02 9.72 -9.74
C LEU A 66 19.42 11.17 -9.43
N ASN A 67 20.57 11.62 -9.93
CA ASN A 67 21.06 12.97 -9.67
C ASN A 67 20.12 14.04 -10.25
N ALA A 68 19.53 13.79 -11.42
CA ALA A 68 18.54 14.68 -12.01
C ALA A 68 17.26 14.73 -11.17
N ILE A 69 16.79 13.57 -10.67
CA ILE A 69 15.64 13.51 -9.74
C ILE A 69 15.94 14.29 -8.46
N LYS A 70 17.09 14.06 -7.82
CA LYS A 70 17.46 14.74 -6.57
C LYS A 70 17.54 16.25 -6.77
N LYS A 71 18.20 16.71 -7.83
CA LYS A 71 18.27 18.14 -8.17
C LYS A 71 16.86 18.73 -8.33
N TRP A 72 16.01 18.05 -9.10
CA TRP A 72 14.64 18.51 -9.34
C TRP A 72 13.79 18.53 -8.07
N VAL A 73 13.89 17.51 -7.22
CA VAL A 73 13.20 17.47 -5.91
C VAL A 73 13.64 18.67 -5.06
N THR A 74 14.94 18.95 -4.93
CA THR A 74 15.43 20.12 -4.17
C THR A 74 14.82 21.44 -4.65
N GLU A 75 14.67 21.60 -5.97
CA GLU A 75 14.10 22.82 -6.57
C GLU A 75 12.58 22.96 -6.34
N HIS A 76 11.85 21.85 -6.19
CA HIS A 76 10.38 21.82 -6.24
C HIS A 76 9.69 21.43 -4.92
N VAL A 77 10.37 20.72 -4.00
CA VAL A 77 9.77 20.14 -2.77
C VAL A 77 9.15 21.20 -1.84
N HIS A 78 9.66 22.44 -1.88
CA HIS A 78 9.13 23.57 -1.12
C HIS A 78 8.10 24.40 -1.88
N ARG A 79 8.07 24.30 -3.21
CA ARG A 79 7.18 25.08 -4.11
C ARG A 79 5.90 24.35 -4.44
N HIS A 80 5.94 23.02 -4.42
CA HIS A 80 4.80 22.15 -4.70
C HIS A 80 4.55 21.23 -3.52
N ARG A 81 3.27 21.03 -3.21
CA ARG A 81 2.86 20.25 -2.03
C ARG A 81 3.03 18.75 -2.26
N CYS A 82 2.90 18.31 -3.52
CA CYS A 82 3.01 16.92 -3.92
C CYS A 82 3.81 16.78 -5.22
N LEU A 83 4.77 15.85 -5.25
CA LEU A 83 5.54 15.49 -6.43
C LEU A 83 5.24 14.04 -6.81
N LEU A 84 5.20 13.72 -8.10
CA LEU A 84 5.12 12.34 -8.60
C LEU A 84 6.40 12.03 -9.35
N LEU A 85 7.12 11.01 -8.91
CA LEU A 85 8.42 10.62 -9.47
C LEU A 85 8.34 9.24 -10.10
N ALA A 86 8.94 9.10 -11.28
CA ALA A 86 9.15 7.84 -11.97
C ALA A 86 10.38 7.94 -12.88
N ARG A 87 10.88 6.82 -13.38
CA ARG A 87 12.05 6.79 -14.27
C ARG A 87 11.71 7.18 -15.70
N GLU A 88 10.70 6.53 -16.26
CA GLU A 88 10.31 6.75 -17.65
C GLU A 88 8.86 6.35 -17.91
N ARG A 89 8.36 6.76 -19.08
CA ARG A 89 7.05 6.35 -19.59
C ARG A 89 7.23 5.17 -20.54
N LEU A 90 6.52 4.09 -20.26
CA LEU A 90 6.52 2.86 -21.06
C LEU A 90 5.49 2.93 -22.20
N PRO A 91 5.67 2.17 -23.30
CA PRO A 91 4.75 2.17 -24.44
C PRO A 91 3.30 1.78 -24.12
N ASN A 92 3.07 1.09 -23.00
CA ASN A 92 1.75 0.67 -22.55
C ASN A 92 1.03 1.69 -21.65
N GLY A 93 1.50 2.95 -21.63
CA GLY A 93 0.92 4.02 -20.81
C GLY A 93 1.18 3.88 -19.31
N LYS A 94 2.18 3.07 -18.93
CA LYS A 94 2.62 2.94 -17.53
C LYS A 94 3.87 3.76 -17.28
N LEU A 95 4.03 4.21 -16.04
CA LEU A 95 5.27 4.78 -15.55
C LEU A 95 6.12 3.67 -14.95
N GLU A 96 7.40 3.65 -15.31
CA GLU A 96 8.38 2.78 -14.66
C GLU A 96 8.86 3.42 -13.36
N GLY A 97 8.77 2.66 -12.27
CA GLY A 97 9.10 3.10 -10.92
C GLY A 97 10.58 3.33 -10.66
N LEU A 98 10.85 4.01 -9.54
CA LEU A 98 12.21 4.19 -9.03
C LEU A 98 12.76 2.88 -8.47
N ALA A 99 14.09 2.74 -8.46
CA ALA A 99 14.71 1.69 -7.66
C ALA A 99 14.45 1.96 -6.15
N PRO A 100 14.31 0.92 -5.29
CA PRO A 100 14.05 1.14 -3.87
C PRO A 100 15.12 1.99 -3.18
N GLU A 101 16.38 1.84 -3.58
CA GLU A 101 17.52 2.59 -3.04
C GLU A 101 17.41 4.09 -3.38
N TRP A 102 16.81 4.43 -4.53
CA TRP A 102 16.58 5.82 -4.90
C TRP A 102 15.51 6.45 -4.02
N ALA A 103 14.45 5.71 -3.68
CA ALA A 103 13.45 6.17 -2.74
C ALA A 103 14.07 6.42 -1.36
N ASP A 104 14.98 5.54 -0.91
CA ASP A 104 15.73 5.70 0.34
C ASP A 104 16.60 6.96 0.35
N GLU A 105 17.32 7.24 -0.75
CA GLU A 105 18.12 8.46 -0.90
C GLU A 105 17.26 9.73 -0.90
N ILE A 106 16.14 9.72 -1.64
CA ILE A 106 15.23 10.87 -1.74
C ILE A 106 14.57 11.14 -0.38
N PHE A 107 14.20 10.10 0.37
CA PHE A 107 13.61 10.26 1.69
C PHE A 107 14.55 10.93 2.70
N SER A 108 15.85 10.79 2.51
CA SER A 108 16.87 11.40 3.34
C SER A 108 17.08 12.89 3.03
N MET A 109 16.51 13.40 1.94
CA MET A 109 16.64 14.81 1.55
C MET A 109 15.86 15.76 2.48
N ASP A 110 16.37 16.98 2.60
CA ASP A 110 15.69 18.06 3.31
C ASP A 110 14.37 18.43 2.63
N GLY A 111 13.39 18.79 3.45
CA GLY A 111 12.05 19.15 2.98
C GLY A 111 11.14 17.97 2.63
N VAL A 112 11.66 16.74 2.51
CA VAL A 112 10.83 15.55 2.26
C VAL A 112 10.19 15.06 3.57
N SER A 113 8.85 15.13 3.63
CA SER A 113 8.05 14.75 4.80
C SER A 113 7.32 13.41 4.61
N ALA A 114 7.06 13.00 3.37
CA ALA A 114 6.52 11.67 3.11
C ALA A 114 6.91 11.16 1.72
N ILE A 115 7.21 9.87 1.64
CA ILE A 115 7.19 9.14 0.37
C ILE A 115 6.11 8.06 0.47
N ILE A 116 5.16 8.05 -0.48
CA ILE A 116 4.18 6.98 -0.64
C ILE A 116 4.57 6.18 -1.88
N ASN A 117 4.89 4.92 -1.67
CA ASN A 117 5.41 4.00 -2.68
C ASN A 117 4.46 2.83 -2.92
N GLU A 118 4.05 2.60 -4.16
CA GLU A 118 3.44 1.33 -4.55
C GLU A 118 4.53 0.28 -4.84
N ALA A 119 4.65 -0.73 -3.98
CA ALA A 119 5.82 -1.61 -3.91
C ALA A 119 5.66 -2.97 -4.64
N ASP A 120 4.51 -3.21 -5.26
CA ASP A 120 4.27 -4.37 -6.12
C ASP A 120 3.14 -4.14 -7.13
N GLY A 121 3.06 -4.96 -8.18
CA GLY A 121 1.96 -4.92 -9.15
C GLY A 121 0.86 -5.92 -8.81
N SER A 122 -0.41 -5.53 -8.99
CA SER A 122 -1.57 -6.44 -8.81
C SER A 122 -2.56 -6.46 -9.98
N ALA A 123 -2.26 -5.75 -11.08
CA ALA A 123 -3.15 -5.63 -12.25
C ALA A 123 -4.61 -5.26 -11.92
N GLY A 124 -4.82 -4.48 -10.86
CA GLY A 124 -6.16 -4.06 -10.41
C GLY A 124 -7.00 -5.14 -9.73
N ARG A 125 -6.43 -6.32 -9.47
CA ARG A 125 -7.14 -7.44 -8.82
C ARG A 125 -7.38 -7.19 -7.32
N PRO A 126 -8.42 -7.81 -6.71
CA PRO A 126 -8.66 -7.77 -5.26
C PRO A 126 -7.52 -8.34 -4.42
N LEU A 127 -6.91 -9.43 -4.88
CA LEU A 127 -5.86 -10.18 -4.19
C LEU A 127 -4.70 -10.46 -5.15
N LYS A 128 -3.53 -10.84 -4.61
CA LYS A 128 -2.38 -11.26 -5.43
C LYS A 128 -1.41 -12.19 -4.70
N ALA A 129 -0.70 -13.04 -5.44
CA ALA A 129 0.49 -13.69 -4.93
C ALA A 129 1.77 -12.91 -5.29
N PRO A 130 2.71 -12.75 -4.35
CA PRO A 130 4.03 -12.23 -4.69
C PRO A 130 4.76 -13.22 -5.60
N ARG A 131 5.57 -12.70 -6.51
CA ARG A 131 6.58 -13.50 -7.22
C ARG A 131 7.92 -13.38 -6.47
N ASP A 132 8.92 -14.14 -6.88
CA ASP A 132 10.27 -14.00 -6.37
C ASP A 132 10.77 -12.55 -6.48
N GLY A 133 11.32 -12.05 -5.37
CA GLY A 133 11.78 -10.66 -5.25
C GLY A 133 10.69 -9.61 -5.04
N GLU A 134 9.41 -9.99 -4.92
CA GLU A 134 8.34 -9.07 -4.51
C GLU A 134 7.86 -9.33 -3.07
N PRO A 135 7.37 -8.28 -2.37
CA PRO A 135 7.34 -6.86 -2.79
C PRO A 135 8.72 -6.18 -2.74
N VAL A 136 8.91 -5.16 -3.58
CA VAL A 136 10.15 -4.39 -3.67
C VAL A 136 10.03 -3.19 -2.72
N ILE A 137 10.31 -3.42 -1.44
CA ILE A 137 10.12 -2.45 -0.34
C ILE A 137 11.43 -1.69 -0.08
N PRO A 138 11.44 -0.33 -0.12
CA PRO A 138 12.58 0.47 0.32
C PRO A 138 12.95 0.23 1.80
N GLN A 139 14.25 0.27 2.12
CA GLN A 139 14.76 -0.12 3.44
C GLN A 139 14.32 0.85 4.55
N ASN A 140 14.12 2.12 4.22
CA ASN A 140 13.69 3.13 5.17
C ASN A 140 12.17 3.15 5.38
N THR A 141 11.42 2.17 4.89
CA THR A 141 9.97 2.07 5.10
C THR A 141 9.64 2.08 6.60
N THR A 142 8.92 3.11 7.04
CA THR A 142 8.47 3.31 8.42
C THR A 142 7.04 2.79 8.63
N LEU A 143 6.24 2.77 7.56
CA LEU A 143 4.88 2.23 7.54
C LEU A 143 4.69 1.32 6.34
N LEU A 144 4.37 0.05 6.60
CA LEU A 144 3.94 -0.90 5.59
C LEU A 144 2.42 -1.07 5.65
N VAL A 145 1.76 -0.88 4.51
CA VAL A 145 0.31 -1.01 4.38
C VAL A 145 0.00 -2.16 3.42
N PRO A 146 -0.36 -3.34 3.95
CA PRO A 146 -0.95 -4.40 3.14
C PRO A 146 -2.37 -4.04 2.73
N LEU A 147 -2.65 -3.99 1.43
CA LEU A 147 -3.99 -3.74 0.92
C LEU A 147 -4.66 -5.06 0.51
N ILE A 148 -5.93 -5.16 0.85
CA ILE A 148 -6.81 -6.29 0.54
C ILE A 148 -8.10 -5.74 -0.07
N GLY A 149 -8.52 -6.24 -1.23
CA GLY A 149 -9.89 -6.02 -1.72
C GLY A 149 -10.82 -7.06 -1.10
N ILE A 150 -11.81 -6.64 -0.31
CA ILE A 150 -12.73 -7.58 0.35
C ILE A 150 -13.61 -8.35 -0.65
N ASP A 151 -13.74 -7.83 -1.87
CA ASP A 151 -14.40 -8.47 -3.01
C ASP A 151 -13.61 -9.66 -3.60
N GLY A 152 -12.46 -10.02 -3.02
CA GLY A 152 -11.79 -11.30 -3.27
C GLY A 152 -12.15 -12.41 -2.27
N LEU A 153 -12.73 -12.07 -1.10
CA LEU A 153 -13.12 -13.07 -0.11
C LEU A 153 -14.38 -13.82 -0.54
N GLY A 154 -14.31 -15.15 -0.51
CA GLY A 154 -15.40 -16.02 -0.94
C GLY A 154 -15.47 -16.22 -2.45
N CYS A 155 -14.56 -15.60 -3.22
CA CYS A 155 -14.45 -15.84 -4.66
C CYS A 155 -13.60 -17.07 -4.97
N PRO A 156 -13.70 -17.63 -6.19
CA PRO A 156 -12.79 -18.68 -6.64
C PRO A 156 -11.34 -18.17 -6.73
N LEU A 157 -10.40 -19.07 -6.45
CA LEU A 157 -8.98 -18.85 -6.69
C LEU A 157 -8.69 -18.95 -8.19
N ASP A 158 -8.74 -17.82 -8.88
CA ASP A 158 -8.50 -17.70 -10.31
C ASP A 158 -7.79 -16.37 -10.66
N GLU A 159 -7.41 -16.20 -11.92
CA GLU A 159 -6.68 -15.00 -12.39
C GLU A 159 -7.56 -13.74 -12.49
N GLU A 160 -8.89 -13.89 -12.45
CA GLU A 160 -9.83 -12.77 -12.42
C GLU A 160 -9.87 -12.12 -11.03
N ARG A 161 -9.63 -12.90 -9.96
CA ARG A 161 -9.76 -12.46 -8.57
C ARG A 161 -8.42 -12.37 -7.84
N VAL A 162 -7.47 -13.22 -8.21
CA VAL A 162 -6.15 -13.32 -7.58
C VAL A 162 -5.08 -13.19 -8.65
N PHE A 163 -4.38 -12.06 -8.67
CA PHE A 163 -3.28 -11.86 -9.60
C PHE A 163 -2.15 -12.87 -9.32
N ARG A 164 -1.68 -13.57 -10.36
CA ARG A 164 -0.76 -14.71 -10.28
C ARG A 164 -1.35 -15.87 -9.48
N SER A 165 -2.58 -16.23 -9.82
CA SER A 165 -3.38 -17.27 -9.16
C SER A 165 -2.67 -18.63 -9.07
N ALA A 166 -1.87 -19.00 -10.09
CA ALA A 166 -1.06 -20.21 -10.04
C ALA A 166 -0.04 -20.19 -8.88
N ILE A 167 0.66 -19.06 -8.67
CA ILE A 167 1.59 -18.91 -7.53
C ILE A 167 0.81 -18.95 -6.22
N ALA A 168 -0.35 -18.29 -6.16
CA ALA A 168 -1.21 -18.33 -4.98
C ALA A 168 -1.67 -19.75 -4.64
N SER A 169 -2.07 -20.54 -5.64
CA SER A 169 -2.45 -21.95 -5.49
C SER A 169 -1.33 -22.79 -4.85
N HIS A 170 -0.11 -22.67 -5.38
CA HIS A 170 1.06 -23.36 -4.81
C HIS A 170 1.38 -22.89 -3.38
N LEU A 171 1.40 -21.58 -3.15
CA LEU A 171 1.74 -20.99 -1.86
C LEU A 171 0.72 -21.34 -0.77
N LEU A 172 -0.56 -21.36 -1.14
CA LEU A 172 -1.67 -21.64 -0.24
C LEU A 172 -1.94 -23.13 -0.10
N ASN A 173 -1.37 -23.97 -0.98
CA ASN A 173 -1.72 -25.38 -1.13
C ASN A 173 -3.23 -25.54 -1.35
N LEU A 174 -3.78 -24.75 -2.26
CA LEU A 174 -5.21 -24.72 -2.60
C LEU A 174 -5.38 -24.92 -4.10
N PRO A 175 -6.27 -25.83 -4.55
CA PRO A 175 -6.49 -26.04 -5.96
C PRO A 175 -7.11 -24.80 -6.61
N MET A 176 -6.81 -24.58 -7.89
CA MET A 176 -7.46 -23.56 -8.71
C MET A 176 -8.99 -23.71 -8.65
N GLY A 177 -9.70 -22.59 -8.56
CA GLY A 177 -11.16 -22.54 -8.42
C GLY A 177 -11.69 -22.78 -7.00
N SER A 178 -10.85 -23.16 -6.04
CA SER A 178 -11.27 -23.25 -4.63
C SER A 178 -11.68 -21.89 -4.07
N THR A 179 -12.58 -21.90 -3.09
CA THR A 179 -13.03 -20.66 -2.44
C THR A 179 -11.89 -20.06 -1.61
N VAL A 180 -11.59 -18.78 -1.87
CA VAL A 180 -10.66 -18.00 -1.06
C VAL A 180 -11.28 -17.69 0.30
N THR A 181 -10.69 -18.23 1.37
CA THR A 181 -11.11 -18.06 2.76
C THR A 181 -10.34 -16.92 3.46
N GLU A 182 -10.76 -16.57 4.67
CA GLU A 182 -10.02 -15.61 5.51
C GLU A 182 -8.59 -16.09 5.80
N ASP A 183 -8.41 -17.39 6.08
CA ASP A 183 -7.09 -18.00 6.30
C ASP A 183 -6.19 -17.85 5.06
N ALA A 184 -6.73 -18.11 3.86
CA ALA A 184 -6.02 -17.94 2.62
C ALA A 184 -5.52 -16.49 2.42
N ILE A 185 -6.38 -15.51 2.70
CA ILE A 185 -6.02 -14.08 2.60
C ILE A 185 -4.96 -13.73 3.64
N VAL A 186 -5.10 -14.19 4.89
CA VAL A 186 -4.13 -13.93 5.95
C VAL A 186 -2.76 -14.49 5.57
N ARG A 187 -2.70 -15.72 5.05
CA ARG A 187 -1.46 -16.32 4.57
C ARG A 187 -0.82 -15.50 3.44
N LEU A 188 -1.59 -15.03 2.47
CA LEU A 188 -1.08 -14.11 1.43
C LEU A 188 -0.52 -12.81 2.03
N VAL A 189 -1.25 -12.18 2.96
CA VAL A 189 -0.80 -10.96 3.63
C VAL A 189 0.50 -11.19 4.39
N MET A 190 0.63 -12.34 5.06
CA MET A 190 1.86 -12.69 5.77
C MET A 190 3.06 -12.79 4.82
N GLU A 191 2.88 -13.22 3.57
CA GLU A 191 3.97 -13.18 2.59
C GLU A 191 4.35 -11.77 2.16
N TRP A 192 3.39 -10.86 2.04
CA TRP A 192 3.69 -9.47 1.66
C TRP A 192 4.44 -8.71 2.75
N VAL A 193 4.18 -9.03 4.03
CA VAL A 193 4.82 -8.34 5.17
C VAL A 193 6.19 -8.88 5.55
N LYS A 194 6.53 -10.10 5.14
CA LYS A 194 7.86 -10.71 5.42
C LYS A 194 9.01 -9.92 4.81
N GLY A 195 8.79 -9.28 3.65
CA GLY A 195 9.80 -8.48 2.96
C GLY A 195 10.03 -7.09 3.54
N GLY A 196 9.22 -6.64 4.52
CA GLY A 196 9.30 -5.30 5.07
C GLY A 196 10.33 -5.16 6.20
N PRO A 197 10.93 -3.97 6.40
CA PRO A 197 11.83 -3.70 7.52
C PRO A 197 11.21 -4.04 8.88
N ALA A 198 12.03 -4.55 9.81
CA ALA A 198 11.55 -4.94 11.14
C ALA A 198 11.00 -3.76 11.95
N CYS A 199 11.52 -2.55 11.73
CA CYS A 199 11.07 -1.32 12.36
C CYS A 199 9.75 -0.77 11.78
N ALA A 200 9.33 -1.25 10.60
CA ALA A 200 8.13 -0.75 9.94
C ALA A 200 6.88 -1.14 10.73
N ARG A 201 6.04 -0.15 11.03
CA ARG A 201 4.68 -0.39 11.53
C ARG A 201 3.88 -1.08 10.42
N ILE A 202 3.05 -2.05 10.79
CA ILE A 202 2.16 -2.72 9.83
C ILE A 202 0.72 -2.32 10.14
N VAL A 203 0.05 -1.72 9.17
CA VAL A 203 -1.38 -1.38 9.26
C VAL A 203 -2.09 -1.83 8.00
N PRO A 204 -2.74 -3.01 7.99
CA PRO A 204 -3.51 -3.47 6.85
C PRO A 204 -4.71 -2.56 6.57
N LEU A 205 -5.01 -2.38 5.28
CA LEU A 205 -6.22 -1.75 4.77
C LEU A 205 -7.05 -2.79 4.02
N ILE A 206 -8.22 -3.12 4.55
CA ILE A 206 -9.25 -3.88 3.84
C ILE A 206 -10.15 -2.86 3.15
N ASN A 207 -10.07 -2.81 1.82
CA ASN A 207 -10.79 -1.87 0.98
C ASN A 207 -12.05 -2.51 0.35
N LYS A 208 -12.91 -1.65 -0.22
CA LYS A 208 -14.18 -1.98 -0.88
C LYS A 208 -15.25 -2.54 0.07
N VAL A 209 -15.27 -2.06 1.32
CA VAL A 209 -16.23 -2.54 2.33
C VAL A 209 -17.67 -2.07 2.10
N ASP A 210 -17.87 -1.22 1.10
CA ASP A 210 -19.14 -0.69 0.61
C ASP A 210 -19.97 -1.70 -0.20
N ILE A 211 -19.39 -2.84 -0.59
CA ILE A 211 -20.17 -3.92 -1.22
C ILE A 211 -21.17 -4.54 -0.23
N PRO A 212 -22.25 -5.18 -0.72
CA PRO A 212 -23.21 -5.89 0.16
C PRO A 212 -22.51 -6.90 1.09
N GLY A 213 -22.72 -6.74 2.41
CA GLY A 213 -22.06 -7.55 3.45
C GLY A 213 -20.55 -7.33 3.58
N GLY A 214 -19.98 -6.35 2.88
CA GLY A 214 -18.54 -6.09 2.83
C GLY A 214 -17.95 -5.70 4.19
N LEU A 215 -18.65 -4.84 4.94
CA LEU A 215 -18.19 -4.41 6.26
C LEU A 215 -18.11 -5.57 7.26
N GLU A 216 -19.14 -6.42 7.33
CA GLU A 216 -19.17 -7.59 8.24
C GLU A 216 -18.06 -8.59 7.89
N LYS A 217 -17.88 -8.89 6.59
CA LYS A 217 -16.78 -9.71 6.08
C LYS A 217 -15.42 -9.13 6.46
N ALA A 218 -15.26 -7.82 6.29
CA ALA A 218 -14.01 -7.12 6.57
C ALA A 218 -13.70 -7.08 8.08
N GLN A 219 -14.70 -6.88 8.94
CA GLN A 219 -14.55 -6.97 10.39
C GLN A 219 -14.12 -8.37 10.83
N LYS A 220 -14.70 -9.42 10.23
CA LYS A 220 -14.28 -10.80 10.49
C LYS A 220 -12.83 -11.03 10.07
N LEU A 221 -12.46 -10.68 8.84
CA LEU A 221 -11.10 -10.81 8.33
C LEU A 221 -10.08 -9.99 9.16
N ALA A 222 -10.45 -8.79 9.61
CA ALA A 222 -9.60 -7.97 10.47
C ALA A 222 -9.21 -8.70 11.76
N ARG A 223 -10.11 -9.46 12.38
CA ARG A 223 -9.80 -10.26 13.58
C ARG A 223 -8.77 -11.35 13.30
N TYR A 224 -8.82 -11.97 12.12
CA TYR A 224 -7.81 -12.96 11.72
C TYR A 224 -6.44 -12.30 11.53
N LEU A 225 -6.38 -11.17 10.83
CA LEU A 225 -5.13 -10.41 10.63
C LEU A 225 -4.49 -9.97 11.95
N LEU A 226 -5.29 -9.45 12.88
CA LEU A 226 -4.84 -9.05 14.21
C LEU A 226 -4.31 -10.23 15.03
N SER A 227 -4.85 -11.43 14.81
CA SER A 227 -4.43 -12.64 15.53
C SER A 227 -3.19 -13.31 14.92
N ALA A 228 -2.92 -13.07 13.64
CA ALA A 228 -1.80 -13.68 12.92
C ALA A 228 -0.44 -13.12 13.36
N ASP A 229 -0.37 -11.82 13.65
CA ASP A 229 0.84 -11.16 14.19
C ASP A 229 0.44 -10.03 15.15
N PRO A 230 0.00 -10.35 16.38
CA PRO A 230 -0.47 -9.36 17.35
C PRO A 230 0.64 -8.41 17.83
N ALA A 231 1.92 -8.77 17.62
CA ALA A 231 3.04 -7.92 17.99
C ALA A 231 3.21 -6.75 17.02
N ARG A 232 3.10 -7.01 15.71
CA ARG A 232 3.31 -6.01 14.65
C ARG A 232 2.01 -5.40 14.11
N ILE A 233 0.93 -6.17 13.99
CA ILE A 233 -0.37 -5.72 13.48
C ILE A 233 -1.27 -5.32 14.65
N ARG A 234 -1.22 -4.03 15.04
CA ARG A 234 -1.97 -3.50 16.19
C ARG A 234 -3.34 -2.90 15.84
N ARG A 235 -3.63 -2.73 14.56
CA ARG A 235 -4.91 -2.24 14.05
C ARG A 235 -5.08 -2.63 12.58
N VAL A 236 -6.33 -2.69 12.13
CA VAL A 236 -6.70 -2.87 10.73
C VAL A 236 -7.68 -1.78 10.34
N VAL A 237 -7.48 -1.16 9.17
CA VAL A 237 -8.35 -0.11 8.64
C VAL A 237 -9.33 -0.74 7.65
N LEU A 238 -10.61 -0.40 7.80
CA LEU A 238 -11.68 -0.80 6.87
C LEU A 238 -12.08 0.43 6.05
N GLY A 239 -11.99 0.35 4.73
CA GLY A 239 -12.16 1.51 3.86
C GLY A 239 -12.90 1.25 2.54
N GLN A 240 -13.29 2.35 1.90
CA GLN A 240 -13.95 2.42 0.61
C GLN A 240 -13.36 3.58 -0.21
N LEU A 241 -12.24 3.35 -0.88
CA LEU A 241 -11.46 4.45 -1.51
C LEU A 241 -12.20 5.24 -2.61
N GLN A 242 -13.30 4.70 -3.15
CA GLN A 242 -14.09 5.35 -4.20
C GLN A 242 -15.24 6.21 -3.66
N HIS A 243 -15.55 6.12 -2.36
CA HIS A 243 -16.68 6.82 -1.75
C HIS A 243 -16.30 7.47 -0.43
N LEU A 244 -16.87 8.63 -0.15
CA LEU A 244 -16.72 9.26 1.17
C LEU A 244 -17.75 8.69 2.17
N PRO A 245 -17.37 8.52 3.45
CA PRO A 245 -16.03 8.67 4.00
C PRO A 245 -15.09 7.52 3.56
N VAL A 246 -13.82 7.83 3.29
CA VAL A 246 -12.83 6.83 2.83
C VAL A 246 -12.58 5.75 3.87
N VAL A 247 -12.47 6.12 5.14
CA VAL A 247 -12.35 5.19 6.26
C VAL A 247 -13.72 5.00 6.90
N LYS A 248 -14.16 3.74 6.97
CA LYS A 248 -15.41 3.34 7.64
C LYS A 248 -15.18 2.98 9.09
N GLU A 249 -14.11 2.23 9.36
CA GLU A 249 -13.83 1.72 10.69
C GLU A 249 -12.32 1.47 10.86
N VAL A 250 -11.84 1.57 12.10
CA VAL A 250 -10.51 1.10 12.49
C VAL A 250 -10.71 0.06 13.57
N VAL A 251 -10.36 -1.19 13.28
CA VAL A 251 -10.47 -2.32 14.20
C VAL A 251 -9.17 -2.39 15.03
N PRO A 252 -9.21 -2.13 16.34
CA PRO A 252 -8.01 -2.20 17.17
C PRO A 252 -7.66 -3.65 17.52
N GLY A 253 -6.37 -3.93 17.66
CA GLY A 253 -5.90 -5.17 18.29
C GLY A 253 -6.24 -5.21 19.78
N LEU A 254 -6.53 -6.39 20.29
CA LEU A 254 -6.75 -6.60 21.72
C LEU A 254 -5.43 -6.42 22.47
N TRP A 255 -5.28 -5.31 23.18
CA TRP A 255 -4.18 -5.11 24.12
C TRP A 255 -4.38 -6.04 25.32
N ARG A 256 -3.58 -7.12 25.41
CA ARG A 256 -3.39 -7.78 26.70
C ARG A 256 -2.57 -6.82 27.58
N ASN A 257 -3.23 -6.12 28.49
CA ASN A 257 -2.58 -5.46 29.62
C ASN A 257 -1.70 -6.50 30.35
N LYS A 258 -0.41 -6.55 30.07
CA LYS A 258 0.55 -7.04 31.05
C LYS A 258 0.62 -5.97 32.13
N ARG A 259 -0.30 -6.06 33.09
CA ARG A 259 -0.05 -5.51 34.43
C ARG A 259 1.23 -6.19 34.90
N PHE A 260 2.32 -5.45 34.95
CA PHE A 260 3.43 -5.81 35.81
C PHE A 260 2.90 -5.67 37.24
N GLY A 261 2.62 -6.81 37.86
CA GLY A 261 2.52 -6.92 39.32
C GLY A 261 3.90 -7.13 39.91
#